data_AF-K9VZM5-F1
#
_entry.id   AF-K9VZM5-F1
#
_cell.length_a   1.000
_cell.length_b   1.000
_cell.length_c   1.000
_cell.angle_alpha   90.00
_cell.angle_beta   90.00
_cell.angle_gamma   90.00
#
_symmetry.space_group_name_H-M   'P 1'
#
loop_
_entity.id
_entity.type
_entity.pdbx_description
1 polymer ?
#
loop_
_entity_poly.entity_id
_entity_poly.type
_entity_poly.pdbx_seq_one_letter_code
_entity_poly.pdbx_strand_id
1 'polypeptide(L)'
;MEWRVRAIRGATTASENTIEAIAEAVKELLDELETKNQIDPTEIISAFFTTTRDLDAIFPAAIARQRPHWDNVALLDVQQMHVEGGLERCIRFLIHINLPASQTQIYHPYLRQAKNLRPDWSLAEISLPSKAMQSHFL
;
A
#
# COMPACT_ATOMS: atom_id res chain seq x y z
N MET A 1 -0.86 22.34 -15.02
CA MET A 1 -0.14 21.13 -14.61
C MET A 1 -0.89 19.94 -15.17
N GLU A 2 -0.22 19.05 -15.90
CA GLU A 2 -0.86 17.83 -16.41
C GLU A 2 -0.93 16.80 -15.27
N TRP A 3 -2.11 16.22 -15.06
CA TRP A 3 -2.35 15.16 -14.09
C TRP A 3 -2.66 13.86 -14.80
N ARG A 4 -2.31 12.74 -14.18
CA ARG A 4 -2.64 11.42 -14.71
C ARG A 4 -3.09 10.48 -13.61
N VAL A 5 -4.06 9.64 -13.92
CA VAL A 5 -4.45 8.54 -13.06
C VAL A 5 -3.33 7.51 -13.00
N ARG A 6 -3.05 7.05 -11.79
CA ARG A 6 -2.11 5.98 -11.46
C ARG A 6 -2.76 5.00 -10.52
N ALA A 7 -2.22 3.78 -10.51
CA ALA A 7 -2.64 2.73 -9.61
C ALA A 7 -1.46 2.29 -8.75
N ILE A 8 -1.66 2.21 -7.44
CA ILE A 8 -0.66 1.75 -6.49
C ILE A 8 -1.13 0.44 -5.88
N ARG A 9 -0.28 -0.58 -5.96
CA ARG A 9 -0.48 -1.87 -5.30
C ARG A 9 0.20 -1.87 -3.93
N GLY A 10 -0.44 -2.52 -2.98
CA GLY A 10 0.13 -2.80 -1.67
C GLY A 10 -0.26 -4.18 -1.17
N ALA A 11 0.60 -4.80 -0.36
CA ALA A 11 0.30 -6.06 0.32
C ALA A 11 1.06 -6.20 1.65
N THR A 12 0.42 -6.78 2.64
CA THR A 12 1.00 -7.13 3.94
C THR A 12 0.36 -8.42 4.48
N THR A 13 0.80 -8.88 5.65
CA THR A 13 0.18 -10.01 6.36
C THR A 13 -0.11 -9.67 7.81
N ALA A 14 -1.31 -9.97 8.30
CA ALA A 14 -1.61 -9.91 9.73
C ALA A 14 -0.94 -11.08 10.47
N SER A 15 -0.55 -10.88 11.73
CA SER A 15 -0.01 -11.94 12.58
C SER A 15 -1.06 -13.00 12.89
N GLU A 16 -2.31 -12.58 13.11
CA GLU A 16 -3.46 -13.39 13.48
C GLU A 16 -4.77 -12.75 13.00
N ASN A 17 -5.88 -13.48 13.11
CA ASN A 17 -7.22 -12.99 12.76
C ASN A 17 -7.88 -12.28 13.96
N THR A 18 -7.31 -11.15 14.37
CA THR A 18 -7.87 -10.26 15.39
C THR A 18 -7.99 -8.83 14.85
N ILE A 19 -8.86 -8.03 15.46
CA ILE A 19 -9.07 -6.63 15.06
C ILE A 19 -7.76 -5.86 15.18
N GLU A 20 -7.02 -6.09 16.28
CA GLU A 20 -5.78 -5.43 16.61
C GLU A 20 -4.68 -5.75 15.58
N ALA A 21 -4.49 -7.03 15.25
CA ALA A 21 -3.47 -7.47 14.31
C ALA A 21 -3.74 -7.00 12.88
N ILE A 22 -5.01 -7.01 12.45
CA ILE A 22 -5.42 -6.50 11.13
C ILE A 22 -5.24 -4.98 11.09
N ALA A 23 -5.66 -4.26 12.14
CA ALA A 23 -5.52 -2.80 12.22
C ALA A 23 -4.05 -2.36 12.19
N GLU A 24 -3.18 -3.03 12.93
CA GLU A 24 -1.73 -2.78 12.91
C GLU A 24 -1.16 -2.97 11.50
N ALA A 25 -1.46 -4.10 10.85
CA ALA A 25 -0.96 -4.41 9.52
C ALA A 25 -1.45 -3.41 8.46
N VAL A 26 -2.73 -3.01 8.50
CA VAL A 26 -3.29 -2.01 7.57
C VAL A 26 -2.67 -0.64 7.78
N LYS A 27 -2.47 -0.21 9.04
CA LYS A 27 -1.84 1.08 9.35
C LYS A 27 -0.40 1.13 8.85
N GLU A 28 0.40 0.12 9.17
CA GLU A 28 1.78 0.01 8.69
C GLU A 28 1.85 0.07 7.15
N LEU A 29 0.96 -0.66 6.47
CA LEU A 29 0.94 -0.71 5.00
C LEU A 29 0.58 0.65 4.38
N LEU A 30 -0.36 1.41 4.97
CA LEU A 30 -0.75 2.73 4.49
C LEU A 30 0.27 3.81 4.86
N ASP A 31 0.94 3.69 6.02
CA ASP A 31 2.03 4.60 6.41
C ASP A 31 3.21 4.48 5.44
N GLU A 32 3.57 3.27 5.03
CA GLU A 32 4.63 3.02 4.04
C GLU A 32 4.25 3.60 2.66
N LEU A 33 3.00 3.38 2.22
CA LEU A 33 2.46 3.94 0.98
C LEU A 33 2.65 5.46 0.93
N GLU A 34 2.16 6.16 1.96
CA GLU A 34 2.15 7.61 2.04
C GLU A 34 3.57 8.17 2.15
N THR A 35 4.41 7.57 3.00
CA THR A 35 5.80 8.00 3.23
C THR A 35 6.66 7.87 1.97
N LYS A 36 6.54 6.75 1.24
CA LYS A 36 7.41 6.46 0.09
C LYS A 36 6.94 7.12 -1.21
N ASN A 37 5.65 7.37 -1.37
CA ASN A 37 5.11 8.00 -2.58
C ASN A 37 4.85 9.51 -2.44
N GLN A 38 4.88 10.07 -1.22
CA GLN A 38 4.59 11.48 -0.94
C GLN A 38 3.27 11.94 -1.59
N ILE A 39 2.24 11.11 -1.45
CA ILE A 39 0.93 11.37 -2.06
C ILE A 39 0.12 12.35 -1.21
N ASP A 40 -0.74 13.11 -1.89
CA ASP A 40 -1.83 13.83 -1.24
C ASP A 40 -3.06 12.92 -1.13
N PRO A 41 -3.52 12.56 0.09
CA PRO A 41 -4.70 11.73 0.25
C PRO A 41 -5.97 12.32 -0.39
N THR A 42 -6.07 13.65 -0.57
CA THR A 42 -7.24 14.27 -1.21
C THR A 42 -7.32 13.99 -2.71
N GLU A 43 -6.23 13.52 -3.32
CA GLU A 43 -6.18 13.13 -4.73
C GLU A 43 -6.48 11.64 -4.96
N ILE A 44 -6.73 10.88 -3.88
CA ILE A 44 -7.13 9.47 -3.97
C ILE A 44 -8.56 9.39 -4.52
N ILE A 45 -8.70 8.70 -5.65
CA ILE A 45 -9.98 8.49 -6.34
C ILE A 45 -10.75 7.34 -5.66
N SER A 46 -10.08 6.22 -5.41
CA SER A 46 -10.68 5.04 -4.78
C SER A 46 -9.61 4.10 -4.21
N ALA A 47 -10.01 3.31 -3.22
CA ALA A 47 -9.19 2.23 -2.67
C ALA A 47 -9.99 0.94 -2.57
N PHE A 48 -9.47 -0.12 -3.18
CA PHE A 48 -9.97 -1.47 -3.02
C PHE A 48 -9.07 -2.19 -2.06
N PHE A 49 -9.63 -2.82 -1.03
CA PHE A 49 -8.92 -3.71 -0.14
C PHE A 49 -9.36 -5.14 -0.41
N THR A 50 -8.42 -6.08 -0.32
CA THR A 50 -8.75 -7.50 -0.32
C THR A 50 -8.10 -8.23 0.83
N THR A 51 -8.82 -9.19 1.40
CA THR A 51 -8.30 -10.09 2.44
C THR A 51 -8.45 -11.52 1.99
N THR A 52 -7.50 -12.37 2.36
CA THR A 52 -7.70 -13.82 2.25
C THR A 52 -8.82 -14.28 3.20
N ARG A 53 -9.49 -15.38 2.83
CA ARG A 53 -10.70 -15.86 3.54
C ARG A 53 -10.50 -16.22 5.02
N ASP A 54 -9.26 -16.32 5.46
CA ASP A 54 -8.82 -16.60 6.83
C ASP A 54 -8.70 -15.33 7.71
N LEU A 55 -9.05 -14.15 7.17
CA LEU A 55 -9.23 -12.90 7.92
C LEU A 55 -10.66 -12.40 7.78
N ASP A 56 -11.42 -12.47 8.88
CA ASP A 56 -12.83 -12.07 8.94
C ASP A 56 -13.17 -11.19 10.17
N ALA A 57 -12.19 -10.86 11.01
CA ALA A 57 -12.44 -10.10 12.25
C ALA A 57 -12.81 -8.63 12.03
N ILE A 58 -12.31 -7.97 10.96
CA ILE A 58 -12.64 -6.58 10.62
C ILE A 58 -12.38 -6.27 9.15
N PHE A 59 -13.15 -5.33 8.61
CA PHE A 59 -12.94 -4.72 7.29
C PHE A 59 -11.70 -3.79 7.28
N PRO A 60 -10.69 -4.02 6.42
CA PRO A 60 -9.56 -3.10 6.24
C PRO A 60 -9.98 -1.65 5.94
N ALA A 61 -11.02 -1.45 5.12
CA ALA A 61 -11.52 -0.10 4.82
C ALA A 61 -12.00 0.64 6.08
N ALA A 62 -12.50 -0.06 7.11
CA ALA A 62 -12.93 0.55 8.37
C ALA A 62 -11.76 1.14 9.15
N ILE A 63 -10.57 0.55 9.03
CA ILE A 63 -9.32 1.07 9.59
C ILE A 63 -8.82 2.24 8.75
N ALA A 64 -8.83 2.11 7.43
CA ALA A 64 -8.37 3.16 6.50
C ALA A 64 -9.19 4.46 6.64
N ARG A 65 -10.51 4.36 6.86
CA ARG A 65 -11.40 5.52 7.04
C ARG A 65 -11.07 6.38 8.27
N GLN A 66 -10.33 5.85 9.24
CA GLN A 66 -9.90 6.60 10.43
C GLN A 66 -8.69 7.48 10.13
N ARG A 67 -8.06 7.35 8.95
CA ARG A 67 -6.92 8.19 8.56
C ARG A 67 -7.39 9.61 8.21
N PRO A 68 -6.57 10.64 8.50
CA PRO A 68 -6.85 12.00 8.07
C PRO A 68 -7.07 12.06 6.55
N HIS A 69 -8.10 12.78 6.11
CA HIS A 69 -8.43 13.03 4.70
C HIS A 69 -8.91 11.81 3.88
N TRP A 70 -9.16 10.67 4.53
CA TRP A 70 -9.73 9.48 3.90
C TRP A 70 -11.27 9.40 4.02
N ASP A 71 -11.90 10.38 4.64
CA ASP A 71 -13.34 10.41 4.96
C ASP A 71 -14.24 10.42 3.72
N ASN A 72 -13.78 11.02 2.61
CA ASN A 72 -14.52 11.09 1.34
C ASN A 72 -14.01 10.13 0.25
N VAL A 73 -13.01 9.30 0.56
CA VAL A 73 -12.47 8.33 -0.41
C VAL A 73 -13.47 7.18 -0.59
N ALA A 74 -13.72 6.79 -1.84
CA ALA A 74 -14.51 5.59 -2.13
C ALA A 74 -13.71 4.33 -1.76
N LEU A 75 -14.11 3.65 -0.67
CA LEU A 75 -13.48 2.43 -0.17
C LEU A 75 -14.36 1.21 -0.44
N LEU A 76 -13.74 0.11 -0.87
CA LEU A 76 -14.43 -1.17 -1.06
C LEU A 76 -13.55 -2.33 -0.57
N ASP A 77 -14.09 -3.17 0.31
CA ASP A 77 -13.47 -4.45 0.68
C ASP A 77 -14.05 -5.58 -0.18
N VAL A 78 -13.18 -6.48 -0.63
CA VAL A 78 -13.56 -7.67 -1.41
C VAL A 78 -12.79 -8.87 -0.88
N GLN A 79 -13.42 -10.04 -0.79
CA GLN A 79 -12.69 -11.26 -0.47
C GLN A 79 -11.73 -11.61 -1.62
N GLN A 80 -10.46 -11.84 -1.29
CA GLN A 80 -9.48 -12.32 -2.24
C GLN A 80 -9.82 -13.74 -2.68
N MET A 81 -9.66 -14.03 -3.97
CA MET A 81 -9.81 -15.39 -4.49
C MET A 81 -9.01 -16.40 -3.66
N HIS A 82 -9.61 -17.54 -3.34
CA HIS A 82 -8.92 -18.61 -2.65
C HIS A 82 -8.05 -19.40 -3.63
N VAL A 83 -6.78 -19.56 -3.29
CA VAL A 83 -5.81 -20.40 -4.00
C VAL A 83 -5.18 -21.34 -2.97
N GLU A 84 -5.21 -22.64 -3.24
CA GLU A 84 -4.57 -23.65 -2.38
C GLU A 84 -3.06 -23.41 -2.28
N GLY A 85 -2.51 -23.46 -1.06
CA GLY A 85 -1.11 -23.11 -0.79
C GLY A 85 -0.78 -21.61 -0.96
N GLY A 86 -1.79 -20.77 -1.17
CA GLY A 86 -1.61 -19.32 -1.24
C GLY A 86 -1.20 -18.70 0.09
N LEU A 87 -0.63 -17.50 0.04
CA LEU A 87 -0.20 -16.76 1.23
C LEU A 87 -1.39 -16.43 2.14
N GLU A 88 -1.38 -17.01 3.33
CA GLU A 88 -2.36 -16.80 4.40
C GLU A 88 -2.31 -15.39 5.02
N ARG A 89 -3.42 -15.02 5.67
CA ARG A 89 -3.59 -13.79 6.45
C ARG A 89 -3.14 -12.54 5.70
N CYS A 90 -3.35 -12.52 4.40
CA CYS A 90 -2.80 -11.50 3.53
C CYS A 90 -3.85 -10.44 3.21
N ILE A 91 -3.47 -9.19 3.47
CA ILE A 91 -4.26 -8.00 3.19
C ILE A 91 -3.59 -7.28 2.03
N ARG A 92 -4.37 -6.88 1.04
CA ARG A 92 -3.89 -6.18 -0.16
C ARG A 92 -4.70 -4.92 -0.37
N PHE A 93 -4.12 -3.95 -1.08
CA PHE A 93 -4.88 -2.88 -1.68
C PHE A 93 -4.55 -2.67 -3.16
N LEU A 94 -5.49 -2.02 -3.84
CA LEU A 94 -5.32 -1.33 -5.11
C LEU A 94 -5.91 0.07 -4.97
N ILE A 95 -5.05 1.09 -5.02
CA ILE A 95 -5.45 2.49 -4.88
C ILE A 95 -5.33 3.19 -6.23
N HIS A 96 -6.40 3.85 -6.66
CA HIS A 96 -6.38 4.75 -7.80
C HIS A 96 -6.22 6.18 -7.30
N ILE A 97 -5.27 6.91 -7.87
CA ILE A 97 -4.90 8.26 -7.43
C ILE A 97 -4.54 9.13 -8.64
N ASN A 98 -4.88 10.42 -8.58
CA ASN A 98 -4.34 11.41 -9.49
C ASN A 98 -2.93 11.83 -9.02
N LEU A 99 -1.94 11.73 -9.89
CA LEU A 99 -0.59 12.25 -9.62
C LEU A 99 -0.17 13.23 -10.72
N PRO A 100 0.71 14.21 -10.41
CA PRO A 100 1.32 15.04 -11.43
C PRO A 100 2.00 14.17 -12.50
N ALA A 101 1.85 14.52 -13.78
CA ALA A 101 2.40 13.71 -14.88
C ALA A 101 3.94 13.56 -14.80
N SER A 102 4.62 14.48 -14.10
CA SER A 102 6.06 14.44 -13.79
C SER A 102 6.44 13.34 -12.79
N GLN A 103 5.51 12.87 -11.96
CA GLN A 103 5.74 11.77 -11.02
C GLN A 103 5.59 10.44 -11.77
N THR A 104 6.71 9.99 -12.32
CA THR A 104 6.79 8.75 -13.13
C THR A 104 7.09 7.52 -12.29
N GLN A 105 7.78 7.68 -11.17
CA GLN A 105 8.14 6.58 -10.27
C GLN A 105 7.06 6.40 -9.19
N ILE A 106 6.60 5.16 -9.05
CA ILE A 106 5.61 4.75 -8.06
C ILE A 106 6.21 3.62 -7.25
N TYR A 107 6.09 3.74 -5.94
CA TYR A 107 6.45 2.73 -4.99
C TYR A 107 5.23 1.87 -4.62
N HIS A 108 5.38 0.55 -4.71
CA HIS A 108 4.34 -0.41 -4.36
C HIS A 108 4.76 -1.16 -3.08
N PRO A 109 4.17 -0.86 -1.91
CA PRO A 109 4.61 -1.47 -0.66
C PRO A 109 4.22 -2.95 -0.57
N TYR A 110 5.22 -3.83 -0.42
CA TYR A 110 5.03 -5.24 -0.10
C TYR A 110 5.76 -5.51 1.21
N LEU A 111 5.02 -5.76 2.28
CA LEU A 111 5.54 -5.84 3.64
C LEU A 111 5.43 -7.26 4.20
N ARG A 112 6.15 -7.52 5.28
CA ARG A 112 6.10 -8.79 6.03
C ARG A 112 6.25 -10.00 5.08
N GLN A 113 5.41 -11.04 5.22
CA GLN A 113 5.47 -12.22 4.36
C GLN A 113 5.03 -11.93 2.91
N ALA A 114 4.31 -10.82 2.68
CA ALA A 114 3.88 -10.44 1.34
C ALA A 114 5.04 -9.96 0.44
N LYS A 115 6.22 -9.63 1.01
CA LYS A 115 7.46 -9.36 0.25
C LYS A 115 7.76 -10.44 -0.80
N ASN A 116 7.45 -11.69 -0.47
CA ASN A 116 7.69 -12.84 -1.33
C ASN A 116 6.74 -12.91 -2.54
N LEU A 117 5.65 -12.14 -2.57
CA LEU A 117 4.71 -12.12 -3.71
C LEU A 117 5.29 -11.39 -4.94
N ARG A 118 6.22 -10.45 -4.72
CA ARG A 118 6.85 -9.62 -5.76
C ARG A 118 8.32 -9.37 -5.41
N PRO A 119 9.18 -10.39 -5.56
CA PRO A 119 10.60 -10.24 -5.28
C PRO A 119 11.26 -9.17 -6.18
N ASP A 120 10.74 -8.98 -7.39
CA ASP A 120 11.18 -7.97 -8.34
C ASP A 120 10.97 -6.52 -7.86
N TRP A 121 9.93 -6.28 -7.06
CA TRP A 121 9.67 -4.95 -6.47
C TRP A 121 10.46 -4.71 -5.19
N SER A 122 10.78 -5.77 -4.45
CA SER A 122 11.70 -5.68 -3.30
C SER A 122 13.15 -5.41 -3.74
N LEU A 123 13.54 -5.89 -4.93
CA LEU A 123 14.89 -5.70 -5.49
C LEU A 123 15.10 -4.29 -6.06
N ALA A 124 14.05 -3.62 -6.55
CA ALA A 124 14.15 -2.27 -7.12
C ALA A 124 14.61 -1.22 -6.09
N GLU A 125 14.35 -1.44 -4.80
CA GLU A 125 14.84 -0.59 -3.71
C GLU A 125 16.37 -0.63 -3.54
N ILE A 126 17.02 -1.75 -3.91
CA ILE A 126 18.47 -1.96 -3.76
C ILE A 126 19.26 -1.28 -4.91
N SER A 127 18.59 -0.98 -6.02
CA SER A 127 19.24 -0.52 -7.27
C SER A 127 19.37 0.99 -7.47
N LEU A 128 19.12 1.83 -6.47
CA LEU A 128 19.37 3.28 -6.58
C LEU A 128 20.77 3.62 -6.02
N PRO A 129 21.75 4.01 -6.86
CA PRO A 129 22.98 4.61 -6.36
C PRO A 129 22.63 5.94 -5.70
N SER A 130 23.11 6.14 -4.47
CA SER A 130 23.04 7.42 -3.77
C SER A 130 23.62 8.51 -4.68
N LYS A 131 22.79 9.44 -5.16
CA LYS A 131 23.29 10.62 -5.86
C LYS A 131 24.11 11.46 -4.88
N ALA A 132 25.42 11.45 -5.10
CA ALA A 132 26.41 12.50 -4.87
C ALA A 132 26.19 13.42 -3.65
N MET A 133 26.98 13.15 -2.61
CA MET A 133 27.42 14.16 -1.65
C MET A 133 28.16 15.26 -2.43
N GLN A 134 27.48 16.37 -2.71
CA GLN A 134 28.11 17.55 -3.31
C GLN A 134 29.09 18.15 -2.31
N SER A 135 30.37 18.13 -2.70
CA SER A 135 31.43 18.94 -2.14
C SER A 135 31.10 20.42 -2.30
N HIS A 136 30.98 21.15 -1.20
CA HIS A 136 31.28 22.58 -1.12
C HIS A 136 31.78 22.91 0.29
N PHE A 137 33.09 22.80 0.48
CA PHE A 137 33.87 23.72 1.30
C PHE A 137 35.22 23.90 0.60
N LEU A 138 35.38 25.10 0.03
CA LEU A 138 36.58 25.75 -0.52
C LEU A 138 37.17 25.19 -1.83
#